data_AF-A0A6P0TKA0-F1
#
_entry.id   AF-A0A6P0TKA0-F1
#
_cell.length_a   1.000
_cell.length_b   1.000
_cell.length_c   1.000
_cell.angle_alpha   90.00
_cell.angle_beta   90.00
_cell.angle_gamma   90.00
#
_symmetry.space_group_name_H-M   'P 1'
#
loop_
_entity.id
_entity.type
_entity.pdbx_description
1 polymer ?
#
loop_
_entity_poly.entity_id
_entity_poly.type
_entity_poly.pdbx_seq_one_letter_code
_entity_poly.pdbx_strand_id
1 'polypeptide(L)'
;MGWNYYGLDQVAQKLVLDARERNSDSLNQSFKMRMAIPYGLERFWGEHLRLQKRERVKSLYWKSTWDEFVEIMKKANVIIPNDSVKIDDTQAIKKMSQKLWELDIEDQRVAIAVLTQLCDCLVWWTQRYK
;
A
#
# COMPACT_ATOMS: atom_id res chain seq x y z
N MET A 1 0.60 -9.93 26.04
CA MET A 1 -0.21 -9.40 24.92
C MET A 1 0.29 -7.99 24.63
N GLY A 2 1.09 -7.83 23.58
CA GLY A 2 1.66 -6.53 23.21
C GLY A 2 0.60 -5.56 22.71
N TRP A 3 0.89 -4.26 22.78
CA TRP A 3 0.05 -3.19 22.25
C TRP A 3 -0.49 -3.50 20.86
N ASN A 4 -1.82 -3.49 20.73
CA ASN A 4 -2.52 -3.72 19.46
C ASN A 4 -2.63 -2.39 18.71
N TYR A 5 -1.57 -1.99 18.00
CA TYR A 5 -1.58 -0.83 17.09
C TYR A 5 -2.48 -1.11 15.88
N TYR A 6 -3.80 -0.97 16.07
CA TYR A 6 -4.83 -1.05 15.02
C TYR A 6 -4.79 -2.33 14.15
N GLY A 7 -4.17 -3.41 14.62
CA GLY A 7 -3.96 -4.64 13.85
C GLY A 7 -2.98 -4.52 12.68
N LEU A 8 -2.21 -3.43 12.57
CA LEU A 8 -1.26 -3.19 11.46
C LEU A 8 -0.27 -4.34 11.28
N ASP A 9 0.23 -4.87 12.39
CA ASP A 9 1.18 -5.99 12.37
C ASP A 9 0.55 -7.27 11.82
N GLN A 10 -0.70 -7.57 12.21
CA GLN A 10 -1.45 -8.73 11.71
C GLN A 10 -1.77 -8.59 10.22
N VAL A 11 -2.17 -7.39 9.79
CA VAL A 11 -2.41 -7.08 8.37
C VAL A 11 -1.12 -7.23 7.57
N ALA A 12 0.00 -6.69 8.06
CA ALA A 12 1.29 -6.81 7.41
C ALA A 12 1.74 -8.27 7.30
N GLN A 13 1.60 -9.05 8.38
CA GLN A 13 1.94 -10.47 8.38
C GLN A 13 1.13 -11.22 7.31
N LYS A 14 -0.19 -11.03 7.28
CA LYS A 14 -1.08 -11.62 6.27
C LYS A 14 -0.64 -11.26 4.86
N LEU A 15 -0.44 -9.97 4.58
CA LEU A 15 -0.01 -9.48 3.26
C LEU A 15 1.32 -10.10 2.80
N VAL A 16 2.28 -10.26 3.71
CA VAL A 16 3.58 -10.88 3.43
C VAL A 16 3.44 -12.37 3.17
N LEU A 17 2.63 -13.09 3.97
CA LEU A 17 2.37 -14.51 3.75
C LEU A 17 1.66 -14.75 2.41
N ASP A 18 0.62 -13.98 2.10
CA ASP A 18 -0.09 -14.03 0.81
C ASP A 18 0.87 -13.71 -0.36
N ALA A 19 1.77 -12.74 -0.19
CA ALA A 19 2.78 -12.42 -1.19
C ALA A 19 3.78 -13.58 -1.37
N ARG A 20 4.21 -14.21 -0.27
CA ARG A 20 5.12 -15.37 -0.28
C ARG A 20 4.50 -16.57 -0.99
N GLU A 21 3.25 -16.89 -0.68
CA GLU A 21 2.50 -17.99 -1.31
C GLU A 21 2.35 -17.77 -2.82
N ARG A 22 2.11 -16.52 -3.23
CA ARG A 22 2.03 -16.17 -4.66
C ARG A 22 3.39 -16.25 -5.35
N ASN A 23 4.42 -15.63 -4.77
CA ASN A 23 5.81 -15.68 -5.24
C ASN A 23 6.76 -15.09 -4.18
N SER A 24 7.69 -15.87 -3.66
CA SER A 24 8.71 -15.42 -2.69
C SER A 24 9.57 -14.25 -3.17
N ASP A 25 9.83 -14.12 -4.47
CA ASP A 25 10.62 -13.02 -5.04
C ASP A 25 9.90 -11.67 -4.95
N SER A 26 8.57 -11.70 -4.74
CA SER A 26 7.78 -10.49 -4.53
C SER A 26 8.01 -9.86 -3.16
N LEU A 27 8.56 -10.59 -2.20
CA LEU A 27 8.80 -10.08 -0.85
C LEU A 27 9.74 -8.87 -0.82
N ASN A 28 10.70 -8.81 -1.75
CA ASN A 28 11.60 -7.65 -1.88
C ASN A 28 10.87 -6.34 -2.22
N GLN A 29 9.60 -6.39 -2.60
CA GLN A 29 8.80 -5.18 -2.80
C GLN A 29 8.51 -4.43 -1.50
N SER A 30 8.53 -5.07 -0.33
CA SER A 30 8.27 -4.37 0.95
C SER A 30 9.30 -3.25 1.21
N PHE A 31 10.56 -3.48 0.87
CA PHE A 31 11.60 -2.44 0.92
C PHE A 31 11.32 -1.30 -0.07
N LYS A 32 10.82 -1.62 -1.26
CA LYS A 32 10.44 -0.61 -2.26
C LYS A 32 9.21 0.19 -1.83
N MET A 33 8.24 -0.47 -1.19
CA MET A 33 7.06 0.16 -0.57
C MET A 33 7.50 1.21 0.45
N ARG A 34 8.38 0.82 1.37
CA ARG A 34 8.95 1.75 2.37
C ARG A 34 9.62 2.97 1.72
N MET A 35 10.41 2.74 0.66
CA MET A 35 11.10 3.82 -0.06
C MET A 35 10.17 4.72 -0.87
N ALA A 36 8.97 4.27 -1.23
CA ALA A 36 8.02 5.05 -2.03
C ALA A 36 7.25 6.09 -1.19
N ILE A 37 7.10 5.86 0.13
CA ILE A 37 6.29 6.70 1.01
C ILE A 37 6.70 8.18 1.00
N PRO A 38 8.00 8.56 1.08
CA PRO A 38 8.39 9.97 1.12
C PRO A 38 7.99 10.75 -0.14
N TYR A 39 7.69 10.04 -1.23
CA TYR A 39 7.24 10.63 -2.50
C TYR A 39 5.71 10.79 -2.58
N GLY A 40 4.99 10.46 -1.51
CA GLY A 40 3.56 10.70 -1.37
C GLY A 40 2.65 9.53 -1.78
N LEU A 41 1.36 9.71 -1.50
CA LEU A 41 0.32 8.69 -1.69
C LEU A 41 0.14 8.31 -3.16
N GLU A 42 0.18 9.28 -4.08
CA GLU A 42 0.09 8.99 -5.52
C GLU A 42 1.24 8.11 -5.98
N ARG A 43 2.47 8.39 -5.56
CA ARG A 43 3.63 7.59 -5.97
C ARG A 43 3.53 6.16 -5.46
N PHE A 44 3.09 6.00 -4.21
CA PHE A 44 2.87 4.68 -3.62
C PHE A 44 1.79 3.90 -4.37
N TRP A 45 0.62 4.52 -4.58
CA TRP A 45 -0.49 3.91 -5.31
C TRP A 45 -0.10 3.59 -6.76
N GLY A 46 0.51 4.52 -7.50
CA GLY A 46 0.81 4.34 -8.92
C GLY A 46 1.77 3.19 -9.25
N GLU A 47 2.51 2.69 -8.25
CA GLU A 47 3.48 1.61 -8.45
C GLU A 47 2.80 0.28 -8.80
N HIS A 48 1.59 -0.01 -8.30
CA HIS A 48 0.86 -1.22 -8.70
C HIS A 48 0.50 -1.19 -10.19
N LEU A 49 0.13 -0.03 -10.73
CA LEU A 49 -0.15 0.16 -12.16
C LEU A 49 1.13 -0.05 -12.98
N ARG A 50 2.24 0.58 -12.56
CA ARG A 50 3.54 0.46 -13.24
C ARG A 50 3.98 -1.00 -13.41
N LEU A 51 3.76 -1.83 -12.38
CA LEU A 51 4.13 -3.24 -12.36
C LEU A 51 3.11 -4.14 -13.08
N GLN A 52 1.87 -3.69 -13.31
CA GLN A 52 0.75 -4.51 -13.76
C GLN A 52 1.05 -5.29 -15.05
N LYS A 53 1.74 -4.66 -16.02
CA LYS A 53 2.04 -5.27 -17.32
C LYS A 53 3.24 -6.23 -17.32
N ARG A 54 4.21 -6.04 -16.42
CA ARG A 54 5.51 -6.75 -16.45
C ARG A 54 5.68 -7.74 -15.32
N GLU A 55 5.20 -7.39 -14.14
CA GLU A 55 5.44 -8.13 -12.89
C GLU A 55 4.12 -8.25 -12.12
N ARG A 56 3.14 -8.95 -12.70
CA ARG A 56 1.77 -9.02 -12.20
C ARG A 56 1.67 -9.45 -10.72
N VAL A 57 2.47 -10.42 -10.29
CA VAL A 57 2.45 -10.88 -8.88
C VAL A 57 2.91 -9.78 -7.92
N LYS A 58 3.93 -9.01 -8.32
CA LYS A 58 4.42 -7.87 -7.54
C LYS A 58 3.41 -6.74 -7.55
N SER A 59 2.79 -6.45 -8.70
CA SER A 59 1.68 -5.50 -8.81
C SER A 59 0.53 -5.84 -7.85
N LEU A 60 0.13 -7.12 -7.78
CA LEU A 60 -0.91 -7.57 -6.86
C LEU A 60 -0.52 -7.34 -5.40
N TYR A 61 0.75 -7.51 -5.03
CA TYR A 61 1.20 -7.24 -3.67
C TYR A 61 1.03 -5.75 -3.33
N TRP A 62 1.48 -4.83 -4.19
CA TRP A 62 1.27 -3.38 -4.02
C TRP A 62 -0.21 -3.01 -3.95
N LYS A 63 -1.04 -3.58 -4.83
CA LYS A 63 -2.49 -3.32 -4.83
C LYS A 63 -3.15 -3.83 -3.54
N SER A 64 -2.82 -5.04 -3.10
CA SER A 64 -3.36 -5.63 -1.86
C SER A 64 -2.97 -4.77 -0.64
N THR A 65 -1.73 -4.29 -0.59
CA THR A 65 -1.27 -3.39 0.46
C THR A 65 -2.04 -2.07 0.47
N TRP A 66 -2.27 -1.48 -0.71
CA TRP A 66 -3.08 -0.26 -0.83
C TRP A 66 -4.53 -0.48 -0.38
N ASP A 67 -5.13 -1.61 -0.78
CA ASP A 67 -6.51 -1.96 -0.42
C ASP A 67 -6.69 -2.12 1.10
N GLU A 68 -5.79 -2.87 1.74
CA GLU A 68 -5.82 -3.02 3.20
C GLU A 68 -5.53 -1.70 3.91
N PHE A 69 -4.64 -0.86 3.37
CA PHE A 69 -4.38 0.48 3.89
C PHE A 69 -5.64 1.37 3.87
N VAL A 70 -6.41 1.35 2.78
CA VAL A 70 -7.68 2.09 2.68
C VAL A 70 -8.67 1.62 3.75
N GLU A 71 -8.79 0.30 3.96
CA GLU A 71 -9.67 -0.24 5.01
C GLU A 71 -9.20 0.09 6.43
N ILE A 72 -7.88 0.19 6.66
CA ILE A 72 -7.33 0.67 7.93
C ILE A 72 -7.70 2.13 8.15
N MET A 73 -7.48 3.00 7.18
CA MET A 73 -7.77 4.44 7.29
C MET A 73 -9.26 4.71 7.50
N LYS A 74 -10.12 3.89 6.88
CA LYS A 74 -11.57 3.95 7.07
C LYS A 74 -11.98 3.73 8.53
N LYS A 75 -11.29 2.87 9.29
CA LYS A 75 -11.53 2.68 10.73
C LYS A 75 -11.20 3.94 11.54
N ALA A 76 -10.28 4.76 11.05
CA ALA A 76 -9.94 6.07 11.61
C ALA A 76 -10.80 7.21 11.03
N ASN A 77 -11.86 6.89 10.28
CA ASN A 77 -12.75 7.84 9.62
C ASN A 77 -12.06 8.75 8.58
N VAL A 78 -10.92 8.32 8.05
CA VAL A 78 -10.20 9.01 6.96
C VAL A 78 -10.48 8.26 5.65
N ILE A 79 -11.05 8.95 4.67
CA ILE A 79 -11.44 8.34 3.40
C ILE A 79 -10.31 8.50 2.38
N ILE A 80 -9.62 7.40 2.10
CA ILE A 80 -8.61 7.36 1.05
C ILE A 80 -9.24 6.87 -0.27
N PRO A 81 -9.08 7.60 -1.39
CA PRO A 81 -9.54 7.17 -2.70
C PRO A 81 -8.99 5.78 -3.08
N ASN A 82 -9.84 4.93 -3.66
CA ASN A 82 -9.46 3.59 -4.10
C ASN A 82 -10.23 3.14 -5.34
N ASP A 83 -10.31 4.02 -6.34
CA ASP A 83 -11.01 3.70 -7.58
C ASP A 83 -10.34 2.52 -8.33
N SER A 84 -11.16 1.71 -9.00
CA SER A 84 -10.65 0.68 -9.90
C SER A 84 -10.17 1.32 -11.20
N VAL A 85 -8.85 1.39 -11.38
CA VAL A 85 -8.20 2.04 -12.52
C VAL A 85 -7.46 1.01 -13.37
N LYS A 86 -7.63 1.08 -14.69
CA LYS A 86 -6.84 0.30 -15.66
C LYS A 86 -5.66 1.13 -16.14
N ILE A 87 -4.50 0.51 -16.32
CA ILE A 87 -3.28 1.18 -16.80
C ILE A 87 -3.43 1.86 -18.16
N ASP A 88 -4.32 1.37 -19.02
CA ASP A 88 -4.54 1.94 -20.36
C ASP A 88 -5.53 3.11 -20.36
N ASP A 89 -6.17 3.39 -19.22
CA ASP A 89 -7.14 4.49 -19.06
C ASP A 89 -6.47 5.69 -18.39
N THR A 90 -5.82 6.50 -19.21
CA THR A 90 -5.16 7.75 -18.77
C THR A 90 -6.11 8.71 -18.06
N GLN A 91 -7.40 8.74 -18.44
CA GLN A 91 -8.37 9.64 -17.83
C GLN A 91 -8.75 9.17 -16.42
N ALA A 92 -8.95 7.87 -16.23
CA ALA A 92 -9.17 7.29 -14.91
C ALA A 92 -7.95 7.49 -13.99
N ILE A 93 -6.73 7.33 -14.52
CA ILE A 93 -5.49 7.60 -13.75
C ILE A 93 -5.48 9.05 -13.27
N LYS A 94 -5.71 10.02 -14.18
CA LYS A 94 -5.73 11.45 -13.81
C LYS A 94 -6.77 11.78 -12.75
N LYS A 95 -7.99 11.22 -12.88
CA LYS A 95 -9.07 11.43 -11.90
C LYS A 95 -8.70 10.88 -10.52
N MET A 96 -8.14 9.68 -10.47
CA MET A 96 -7.71 9.07 -9.22
C MET A 96 -6.54 9.83 -8.58
N SER A 97 -5.54 10.23 -9.37
CA SER A 97 -4.45 11.10 -8.90
C SER A 97 -5.02 12.41 -8.34
N GLN A 98 -5.92 13.08 -9.05
CA GLN A 98 -6.53 14.32 -8.58
C GLN A 98 -7.22 14.15 -7.22
N LYS A 99 -8.00 13.07 -7.02
CA LYS A 99 -8.63 12.78 -5.73
C LYS A 99 -7.61 12.63 -4.59
N LEU A 100 -6.43 12.06 -4.87
CA LEU A 100 -5.36 11.93 -3.86
C LEU A 100 -4.74 13.29 -3.50
N TRP A 101 -4.68 14.21 -4.45
CA TRP A 101 -4.13 15.56 -4.23
C TRP A 101 -5.13 16.48 -3.53
N GLU A 102 -6.43 16.23 -3.70
CA GLU A 102 -7.52 16.99 -3.07
C GLU A 102 -7.80 16.57 -1.62
N LEU A 103 -7.08 15.56 -1.09
CA LEU A 103 -7.17 15.19 0.33
C LEU A 103 -6.74 16.36 1.23
N ASP A 104 -7.41 16.51 2.37
CA ASP A 104 -7.00 17.50 3.36
C ASP A 104 -5.57 17.23 3.88
N ILE A 105 -4.84 18.29 4.21
CA ILE A 105 -3.43 18.19 4.63
C ILE A 105 -3.30 17.35 5.90
N GLU A 106 -4.24 17.44 6.84
CA GLU A 106 -4.19 16.64 8.07
C GLU A 106 -4.44 15.16 7.77
N ASP A 107 -5.41 14.85 6.89
CA ASP A 107 -5.65 13.48 6.43
C ASP A 107 -4.45 12.90 5.68
N GLN A 108 -3.78 13.69 4.84
CA GLN A 108 -2.56 13.28 4.15
C GLN A 108 -1.43 12.93 5.15
N ARG A 109 -1.26 13.73 6.20
CA ARG A 109 -0.24 13.50 7.24
C ARG A 109 -0.52 12.20 8.01
N VAL A 110 -1.77 12.01 8.43
CA VAL A 110 -2.18 10.77 9.12
C VAL A 110 -2.00 9.56 8.21
N ALA A 111 -2.41 9.67 6.94
CA ALA A 111 -2.27 8.63 5.94
C ALA A 111 -0.81 8.23 5.74
N ILE A 112 0.11 9.19 5.58
CA ILE A 112 1.54 8.93 5.44
C ILE A 112 2.11 8.28 6.69
N ALA A 113 1.75 8.74 7.88
CA ALA A 113 2.23 8.17 9.15
C ALA A 113 1.79 6.70 9.31
N VAL A 114 0.51 6.41 9.07
CA VAL A 114 -0.04 5.04 9.15
C VAL A 114 0.57 4.14 8.07
N LEU A 115 0.71 4.62 6.83
CA LEU A 115 1.33 3.89 5.74
C LEU A 115 2.81 3.58 6.03
N THR A 116 3.52 4.50 6.68
CA THR A 116 4.89 4.30 7.15
C THR A 116 4.97 3.15 8.14
N GLN A 117 4.12 3.17 9.18
CA GLN A 117 4.10 2.11 10.17
C GLN A 117 3.74 0.76 9.54
N LEU A 118 2.76 0.73 8.61
CA LEU A 118 2.38 -0.48 7.89
C LEU A 118 3.57 -1.04 7.08
N CYS A 119 4.28 -0.19 6.34
CA CYS A 119 5.44 -0.61 5.54
C CYS A 119 6.62 -1.08 6.40
N ASP A 120 6.83 -0.47 7.57
CA ASP A 120 7.84 -0.93 8.53
C ASP A 120 7.50 -2.33 9.05
N CYS A 121 6.23 -2.60 9.38
CA CYS A 121 5.76 -3.95 9.71
C CYS A 121 5.94 -4.94 8.54
N LEU A 122 5.64 -4.54 7.30
CA LEU A 122 5.84 -5.38 6.11
C LEU A 122 7.31 -5.78 5.94
N VAL A 123 8.24 -4.82 6.12
CA VAL A 123 9.68 -5.09 6.04
C VAL A 123 10.12 -6.04 7.14
N TRP A 124 9.65 -5.84 8.38
CA TRP A 124 9.96 -6.72 9.50
C TRP A 124 9.53 -8.17 9.24
N TRP A 125 8.28 -8.38 8.82
CA TRP A 125 7.79 -9.73 8.48
C TRP A 125 8.48 -10.32 7.26
N THR A 126 8.78 -9.50 6.25
CA THR A 126 9.55 -9.93 5.09
C THR A 126 10.89 -10.53 5.51
N GLN A 127 11.64 -9.87 6.41
CA GLN A 127 12.93 -10.38 6.88
C GLN A 127 12.81 -11.70 7.64
N ARG A 128 11.65 -11.99 8.23
CA ARG A 128 11.39 -13.22 9.01
C ARG A 128 10.99 -14.42 8.15
N TYR A 129 10.43 -14.15 6.96
CA TYR A 129 9.88 -15.17 6.07
C TYR A 129 10.67 -15.38 4.78
N LYS A 130 11.74 -14.59 4.59
CA LYS A 130 12.71 -14.74 3.52
C LYS A 130 13.76 -15.77 3.91
#